data_AF-A0A537T772-F1
#
_entry.id   AF-A0A537T772-F1
#
_cell.length_a   1.000
_cell.length_b   1.000
_cell.length_c   1.000
_cell.angle_alpha   90.00
_cell.angle_beta   90.00
_cell.angle_gamma   90.00
#
_symmetry.space_group_name_H-M   'P 1'
#
loop_
_entity.id
_entity.type
_entity.pdbx_description
1 polymer ?
#
loop_
_entity_poly.entity_id
_entity_poly.type
_entity_poly.pdbx_seq_one_letter_code
_entity_poly.pdbx_strand_id
1 'polypeptide(L)'
;MLRKIFLIFLGAVAGAAVTLVTPQPRTVVEASSAKAAAEALQHLSLFSHVFERVRSDYVEKPDDAKLIEAAIKGMLAGLDPHSRYLDARAFRDAQVDTLGKFDGLGLEISSENGRIKVISAIDETPAAQAGIIGGEIIARIDDEPVDGLNPNEVAEKLRGPANTRVKLTIRRQHDDKTIEMVITRAVVRVISVRWHLEDEDVGYVRISQFNEQTTSGLQKAINDFKAKKGDKLKGFILDLRNNPGGLIDQAITVANAFLKQGEILSTRGRGADGTQIFRARAGKDISDGKPVIALINGGSASASEIVAGALQDHKRATIVGTRSFGKGSVQTLIPFGRERGALSLTTARYFTPSGRSIQAKGISPDIVVQQDVPEELRSGADATSEAGLRGHLLAEGQEQTGSQSYVPPDLKHDKAVKMALDLIHGRVVSPSFPPKQGR
;
A
#
# COMPACT_ATOMS: atom_id res chain seq x y z
N MET A 1 -69.04 55.88 32.86
CA MET A 1 -67.65 55.64 32.43
C MET A 1 -67.06 54.46 33.20
N LEU A 2 -67.48 53.22 32.90
CA LEU A 2 -66.94 52.02 33.55
C LEU A 2 -67.15 50.75 32.68
N ARG A 3 -67.18 50.92 31.36
CA ARG A 3 -67.34 49.82 30.38
C ARG A 3 -66.32 49.86 29.23
N LYS A 4 -65.37 50.81 29.26
CA LYS A 4 -64.27 50.94 28.28
C LYS A 4 -62.89 50.55 28.83
N ILE A 5 -62.81 50.02 30.05
CA ILE A 5 -61.56 49.57 30.70
C ILE A 5 -61.41 48.04 30.64
N PHE A 6 -62.46 47.29 30.30
CA PHE A 6 -62.43 45.83 30.27
C PHE A 6 -61.85 45.22 28.97
N LEU A 7 -61.64 46.03 27.92
CA LEU A 7 -61.21 45.57 26.60
C LEU A 7 -59.71 45.76 26.30
N ILE A 8 -58.94 46.38 27.20
CA ILE A 8 -57.49 46.57 27.03
C ILE A 8 -56.68 45.55 27.85
N PHE A 9 -57.24 44.95 28.90
CA PHE A 9 -56.56 43.92 29.70
C PHE A 9 -56.65 42.49 29.14
N LEU A 10 -57.53 42.23 28.17
CA LEU A 10 -57.61 40.92 27.51
C LEU A 10 -56.74 40.82 26.23
N GLY A 11 -56.14 41.93 25.79
CA GLY A 11 -55.18 41.95 24.67
C GLY A 11 -53.71 41.80 25.09
N ALA A 12 -53.37 42.10 26.36
CA ALA A 12 -51.99 42.05 26.85
C ALA A 12 -51.58 40.70 27.46
N VAL A 13 -52.54 39.82 27.78
CA VAL A 13 -52.25 38.45 28.27
C VAL A 13 -52.18 37.44 27.12
N ALA A 14 -52.72 37.75 25.94
CA ALA A 14 -52.54 36.94 24.72
C ALA A 14 -51.21 37.24 23.98
N GLY A 15 -50.50 38.32 24.35
CA GLY A 15 -49.24 38.73 23.72
C GLY A 15 -47.95 38.19 24.38
N ALA A 16 -48.03 37.57 25.56
CA ALA A 16 -46.87 37.08 26.30
C ALA A 16 -46.72 35.55 26.33
N ALA A 17 -47.60 34.81 25.66
CA ALA A 17 -47.60 33.34 25.65
C ALA A 17 -47.20 32.70 24.31
N VAL A 18 -46.82 33.48 23.28
CA VAL A 18 -46.44 32.97 21.95
C VAL A 18 -45.02 33.39 21.54
N THR A 19 -44.09 33.43 22.49
CA THR A 19 -42.65 33.69 22.22
C THR A 19 -41.71 32.65 22.81
N LEU A 20 -42.20 31.49 23.26
CA LEU A 20 -41.37 30.51 23.97
C LEU A 20 -41.59 29.05 23.57
N VAL A 21 -41.85 28.75 22.30
CA VAL A 21 -41.57 27.40 21.76
C VAL A 21 -41.17 27.50 20.30
N THR A 22 -39.98 28.03 20.02
CA THR A 22 -39.24 27.52 18.86
C THR A 22 -38.38 26.38 19.40
N PRO A 23 -38.58 25.12 18.97
CA PRO A 23 -37.64 24.06 19.30
C PRO A 23 -36.33 24.42 18.59
N GLN A 24 -35.42 25.07 19.32
CA GLN A 24 -34.05 25.28 18.91
C GLN A 24 -33.45 23.89 18.62
N PRO A 25 -32.96 23.59 17.41
CA PRO A 25 -32.40 22.28 17.07
C PRO A 25 -31.10 21.93 17.84
N ARG A 26 -30.66 22.78 18.78
CA ARG A 26 -29.46 22.58 19.61
C ARG A 26 -29.64 21.55 20.75
N THR A 27 -30.82 21.44 21.35
CA THR A 27 -31.02 20.57 22.55
C THR A 27 -31.01 19.07 22.24
N VAL A 28 -31.39 18.67 21.02
CA VAL A 28 -31.41 17.25 20.60
C VAL A 28 -30.00 16.74 20.29
N VAL A 29 -29.10 17.61 19.81
CA VAL A 29 -27.71 17.25 19.50
C VAL A 29 -26.86 17.09 20.78
N GLU A 30 -27.09 17.93 21.81
CA GLU A 30 -26.39 17.83 23.10
C GLU A 30 -26.83 16.62 23.95
N ALA A 31 -28.11 16.23 23.91
CA ALA A 31 -28.59 15.04 24.61
C ALA A 31 -28.07 13.73 23.98
N SER A 32 -27.96 13.68 22.64
CA SER A 32 -27.42 12.53 21.93
C SER A 32 -25.92 12.33 22.16
N SER A 33 -25.14 13.41 22.25
CA SER A 33 -23.71 13.35 22.54
C SER A 33 -23.43 12.99 24.01
N ALA A 34 -24.22 13.51 24.95
CA ALA A 34 -24.14 13.16 26.37
C ALA A 34 -24.44 11.68 26.63
N LYS A 35 -25.46 11.11 25.96
CA LYS A 35 -25.79 9.68 26.05
C LYS A 35 -24.67 8.79 25.49
N ALA A 36 -24.14 9.11 24.31
CA ALA A 36 -23.02 8.38 23.71
C ALA A 36 -21.76 8.44 24.59
N ALA A 37 -21.48 9.58 25.22
CA ALA A 37 -20.39 9.72 26.18
C ALA A 37 -20.59 8.86 27.44
N ALA A 38 -21.82 8.81 27.97
CA ALA A 38 -22.15 7.95 29.12
C ALA A 38 -22.00 6.46 28.80
N GLU A 39 -22.46 6.01 27.63
CA GLU A 39 -22.29 4.61 27.17
C GLU A 39 -20.79 4.27 26.97
N ALA A 40 -20.00 5.19 26.40
CA ALA A 40 -18.56 4.99 26.27
C ALA A 40 -17.86 4.83 27.63
N LEU A 41 -18.24 5.63 28.63
CA LEU A 41 -17.73 5.49 30.00
C LEU A 41 -18.11 4.15 30.64
N GLN A 42 -19.32 3.63 30.39
CA GLN A 42 -19.73 2.31 30.85
C GLN A 42 -18.88 1.20 30.22
N HIS A 43 -18.61 1.28 28.91
CA HIS A 43 -17.75 0.30 28.24
C HIS A 43 -16.29 0.35 28.73
N LEU A 44 -15.76 1.55 29.00
CA LEU A 44 -14.42 1.71 29.59
C LEU A 44 -14.35 1.16 31.02
N SER A 45 -15.42 1.32 31.80
CA SER A 45 -15.53 0.75 33.14
C SER A 45 -15.52 -0.79 33.09
N LEU A 46 -16.32 -1.38 32.20
CA LEU A 46 -16.32 -2.83 31.98
C LEU A 46 -14.93 -3.34 31.55
N PHE A 47 -14.29 -2.66 30.59
CA PHE A 47 -12.94 -3.01 30.16
C PHE A 47 -11.94 -2.99 31.32
N SER A 48 -11.97 -1.92 32.13
CA SER A 48 -11.10 -1.77 33.31
C SER A 48 -11.35 -2.88 34.33
N HIS A 49 -12.62 -3.21 34.64
CA HIS A 49 -12.96 -4.31 35.55
C HIS A 49 -12.47 -5.67 35.06
N VAL A 50 -12.60 -5.96 33.76
CA VAL A 50 -12.11 -7.20 33.18
C VAL A 50 -10.59 -7.25 33.22
N PHE A 51 -9.91 -6.17 32.84
CA PHE A 51 -8.45 -6.08 32.90
C PHE A 51 -7.92 -6.31 34.32
N GLU A 52 -8.53 -5.65 35.31
CA GLU A 52 -8.18 -5.82 36.72
C GLU A 52 -8.40 -7.24 37.22
N ARG A 53 -9.56 -7.85 36.91
CA ARG A 53 -9.87 -9.24 37.29
C ARG A 53 -8.86 -10.23 36.68
N VAL A 54 -8.48 -10.03 35.41
CA VAL A 54 -7.45 -10.88 34.77
C VAL A 54 -6.10 -10.69 35.47
N ARG A 55 -5.71 -9.46 35.80
CA ARG A 55 -4.44 -9.19 36.48
C ARG A 55 -4.39 -9.78 37.89
N SER A 56 -5.51 -9.77 38.63
CA SER A 56 -5.56 -10.25 40.03
C SER A 56 -5.82 -11.75 40.18
N ASP A 57 -6.62 -12.34 39.30
CA ASP A 57 -7.15 -13.71 39.50
C ASP A 57 -6.68 -14.73 38.48
N TYR A 58 -5.94 -14.33 37.43
CA TYR A 58 -5.31 -15.30 36.54
C TYR A 58 -4.24 -16.09 37.31
N VAL A 59 -4.16 -17.39 37.02
CA VAL A 59 -3.33 -18.35 37.79
C VAL A 59 -1.83 -18.03 37.76
N GLU A 60 -1.37 -17.32 36.72
CA GLU A 60 0.00 -16.81 36.60
C GLU A 60 -0.03 -15.28 36.53
N LYS A 61 0.99 -14.60 37.07
CA LYS A 61 1.06 -13.14 36.98
C LYS A 61 1.25 -12.74 35.51
N PRO A 62 0.27 -12.06 34.88
CA PRO A 62 0.41 -11.67 33.49
C PRO A 62 1.34 -10.46 33.34
N ASP A 63 1.79 -10.25 32.10
CA ASP A 63 2.51 -9.04 31.69
C ASP A 63 1.49 -7.99 31.22
N ASP A 64 1.35 -6.91 31.98
CA ASP A 64 0.38 -5.84 31.72
C ASP A 64 0.56 -5.22 30.33
N ALA A 65 1.81 -5.05 29.85
CA ALA A 65 2.07 -4.46 28.54
C ALA A 65 1.57 -5.38 27.42
N LYS A 66 1.81 -6.69 27.56
CA LYS A 66 1.31 -7.69 26.58
C LYS A 66 -0.21 -7.79 26.58
N LEU A 67 -0.85 -7.69 27.74
CA LEU A 67 -2.32 -7.69 27.84
C LEU A 67 -2.92 -6.47 27.12
N ILE A 68 -2.39 -5.27 27.38
CA ILE A 68 -2.86 -4.03 26.73
C ILE A 68 -2.64 -4.11 25.22
N GLU A 69 -1.47 -4.57 24.77
CA GLU A 69 -1.18 -4.73 23.35
C GLU A 69 -2.13 -5.74 22.68
N ALA A 70 -2.41 -6.86 23.33
CA ALA A 70 -3.37 -7.86 22.84
C ALA A 70 -4.78 -7.28 22.74
N ALA A 71 -5.21 -6.47 23.72
CA ALA A 71 -6.51 -5.78 23.69
C ALA A 71 -6.59 -4.79 22.51
N ILE A 72 -5.54 -3.98 22.29
CA ILE A 72 -5.47 -3.06 21.14
C ILE A 72 -5.54 -3.83 19.82
N LYS A 73 -4.75 -4.91 19.69
CA LYS A 73 -4.75 -5.77 18.49
C LYS A 73 -6.12 -6.38 18.24
N GLY A 74 -6.79 -6.88 19.28
CA GLY A 74 -8.14 -7.46 19.18
C GLY A 74 -9.19 -6.44 18.76
N MET A 75 -9.15 -5.22 19.31
CA MET A 75 -10.04 -4.13 18.92
C MET A 75 -9.90 -3.77 17.43
N LEU A 76 -8.66 -3.68 16.93
CA LEU A 76 -8.39 -3.30 15.54
C LEU A 76 -8.72 -4.42 14.55
N ALA A 77 -8.44 -5.68 14.90
CA ALA A 77 -8.83 -6.85 14.11
C ALA A 77 -10.36 -6.99 13.96
N GLY A 78 -11.13 -6.39 14.88
CA GLY A 78 -12.59 -6.31 14.80
C GLY A 78 -13.11 -5.26 13.81
N LEU A 79 -12.27 -4.36 13.31
CA LEU A 79 -12.67 -3.30 12.38
C LEU A 79 -12.61 -3.77 10.93
N ASP A 80 -11.41 -4.14 10.48
CA ASP A 80 -11.11 -4.55 9.11
C ASP A 80 -9.73 -5.26 9.07
N PRO A 81 -9.36 -5.99 8.00
CA PRO A 81 -8.11 -6.76 7.94
C PRO A 81 -6.85 -5.88 7.76
N HIS A 82 -7.00 -4.58 7.55
CA HIS A 82 -5.92 -3.64 7.27
C HIS A 82 -5.59 -2.77 8.50
N SER A 83 -6.56 -2.50 9.36
CA SER A 83 -6.40 -1.71 10.59
C SER A 83 -5.58 -2.48 11.63
N ARG A 84 -4.43 -1.94 12.03
CA ARG A 84 -3.49 -2.62 12.93
C ARG A 84 -2.65 -1.66 13.76
N TYR A 85 -2.27 -2.12 14.94
CA TYR A 85 -1.25 -1.49 15.74
C TYR A 85 0.12 -1.99 15.29
N LEU A 86 1.02 -1.06 15.02
CA LEU A 86 2.41 -1.30 14.75
C LEU A 86 3.17 -0.97 16.02
N ASP A 87 3.83 -1.96 16.62
CA ASP A 87 4.82 -1.70 17.66
C ASP A 87 6.00 -0.89 17.09
N ALA A 88 6.94 -0.50 17.95
CA ALA A 88 8.08 0.31 17.53
C ALA A 88 8.93 -0.34 16.43
N ARG A 89 9.02 -1.67 16.38
CA ARG A 89 9.77 -2.40 15.34
C ARG A 89 9.00 -2.40 14.03
N ALA A 90 7.75 -2.85 14.05
CA ALA A 90 6.88 -2.89 12.88
C ALA A 90 6.68 -1.50 12.27
N PHE A 91 6.67 -0.44 13.08
CA PHE A 91 6.60 0.94 12.61
C PHE A 91 7.91 1.40 11.94
N ARG A 92 9.08 0.93 12.39
CA ARG A 92 10.35 1.18 11.67
C ARG A 92 10.38 0.44 10.34
N ASP A 93 9.96 -0.82 10.31
CA ASP A 93 9.89 -1.59 9.07
C ASP A 93 8.95 -0.94 8.04
N ALA A 94 7.76 -0.52 8.47
CA ALA A 94 6.82 0.20 7.61
C ALA A 94 7.40 1.52 7.07
N GLN A 95 8.26 2.21 7.84
CA GLN A 95 8.97 3.40 7.37
C GLN A 95 10.02 3.05 6.32
N VAL A 96 10.75 1.94 6.46
CA VAL A 96 11.71 1.49 5.45
C VAL A 96 11.01 1.21 4.11
N ASP A 97 9.88 0.49 4.15
CA ASP A 97 9.07 0.21 2.97
C ASP A 97 8.59 1.50 2.29
N THR A 98 8.15 2.47 3.10
CA THR A 98 7.66 3.77 2.65
C THR A 98 8.75 4.62 2.00
N LEU A 99 9.89 4.76 2.70
CA LEU A 99 11.03 5.57 2.25
C LEU A 99 11.78 4.91 1.08
N GLY A 100 11.66 3.58 0.94
CA GLY A 100 12.44 2.80 -0.02
C GLY A 100 13.94 2.85 0.26
N LYS A 101 14.33 3.11 1.51
CA LYS A 101 15.72 3.18 1.94
C LYS A 101 15.85 2.87 3.42
N PHE A 102 16.99 2.33 3.81
CA PHE A 102 17.35 2.08 5.20
C PHE A 102 18.86 2.16 5.39
N ASP A 103 19.30 2.39 6.62
CA ASP A 103 20.72 2.37 6.95
C ASP A 103 21.16 0.94 7.30
N GLY A 104 22.14 0.42 6.58
CA GLY A 104 22.61 -0.96 6.76
C GLY A 104 23.69 -1.36 5.75
N LEU A 105 23.78 -2.66 5.49
CA LEU A 105 24.82 -3.24 4.63
C LEU A 105 24.35 -3.59 3.22
N GLY A 106 23.05 -3.85 3.05
CA GLY A 106 22.47 -4.28 1.77
C GLY A 106 22.59 -5.79 1.54
N LEU A 107 22.27 -6.60 2.55
CA LEU A 107 22.23 -8.06 2.45
C LEU A 107 20.80 -8.57 2.44
N GLU A 108 20.53 -9.53 1.57
CA GLU A 108 19.36 -10.39 1.63
C GLU A 108 19.75 -11.69 2.34
N ILE A 109 19.04 -12.02 3.42
CA ILE A 109 19.37 -13.17 4.28
C ILE A 109 18.14 -14.06 4.47
N SER A 110 18.41 -15.34 4.70
CA SER A 110 17.40 -16.35 5.05
C SER A 110 17.93 -17.24 6.17
N SER A 111 17.06 -18.03 6.78
CA SER A 111 17.46 -19.08 7.72
C SER A 111 17.46 -20.42 6.99
N GLU A 112 18.58 -21.14 7.09
CA GLU A 112 18.70 -22.51 6.61
C GLU A 112 19.31 -23.38 7.71
N ASN A 113 18.53 -24.36 8.19
CA ASN A 113 18.92 -25.26 9.29
C ASN A 113 19.37 -24.51 10.55
N GLY A 114 18.68 -23.42 10.92
CA GLY A 114 18.98 -22.61 12.10
C GLY A 114 20.19 -21.68 11.98
N ARG A 115 20.80 -21.60 10.79
CA ARG A 115 21.94 -20.72 10.48
C ARG A 115 21.51 -19.64 9.51
N ILE A 116 22.09 -18.46 9.63
CA ILE A 116 21.78 -17.34 8.75
C ILE A 116 22.60 -17.44 7.48
N LYS A 117 21.91 -17.64 6.36
CA LYS A 117 22.51 -17.73 5.03
C LYS A 117 22.25 -16.44 4.25
N VAL A 118 23.29 -15.94 3.60
CA VAL A 118 23.19 -14.87 2.61
C VAL A 118 22.55 -15.44 1.36
N ILE A 119 21.45 -14.85 0.92
CA ILE A 119 20.84 -15.14 -0.38
C ILE A 119 21.57 -14.34 -1.46
N SER A 120 21.72 -13.04 -1.24
CA SER A 120 22.40 -12.13 -2.17
C SER A 120 22.91 -10.89 -1.44
N ALA A 121 23.90 -10.21 -2.03
CA ALA A 121 24.23 -8.83 -1.69
C ALA A 121 23.61 -7.92 -2.75
N ILE A 122 23.01 -6.81 -2.32
CA ILE A 122 22.42 -5.84 -3.23
C ILE A 122 23.55 -5.09 -3.93
N ASP A 123 23.47 -4.97 -5.26
CA ASP A 123 24.47 -4.24 -6.04
C ASP A 123 24.68 -2.81 -5.53
N GLU A 124 25.91 -2.31 -5.68
CA GLU A 124 26.32 -0.96 -5.25
C GLU A 124 26.18 -0.67 -3.74
N THR A 125 25.99 -1.70 -2.91
CA THR A 125 25.92 -1.57 -1.44
C THR A 125 27.24 -1.94 -0.73
N PRO A 126 27.44 -1.54 0.54
CA PRO A 126 28.64 -1.90 1.29
C PRO A 126 28.91 -3.41 1.35
N ALA A 127 27.87 -4.25 1.41
CA ALA A 127 28.02 -5.70 1.41
C ALA A 127 28.57 -6.24 0.08
N ALA A 128 28.07 -5.74 -1.06
CA ALA A 128 28.57 -6.11 -2.37
C ALA A 128 30.02 -5.63 -2.56
N GLN A 129 30.34 -4.40 -2.12
CA GLN A 129 31.69 -3.85 -2.15
C GLN A 129 32.68 -4.64 -1.26
N ALA A 130 32.19 -5.21 -0.15
CA ALA A 130 32.97 -6.09 0.72
C ALA A 130 33.17 -7.50 0.14
N GLY A 131 32.57 -7.83 -1.01
CA GLY A 131 32.71 -9.12 -1.68
C GLY A 131 31.97 -10.27 -1.00
N ILE A 132 30.89 -9.96 -0.26
CA ILE A 132 29.96 -10.96 0.24
C ILE A 132 29.15 -11.48 -0.95
N ILE A 133 29.04 -12.81 -1.06
CA ILE A 133 28.30 -13.46 -2.16
C ILE A 133 27.19 -14.37 -1.62
N GLY A 134 26.24 -14.68 -2.51
CA GLY A 134 25.16 -15.60 -2.21
C GLY A 134 25.67 -16.98 -1.78
N GLY A 135 25.04 -17.53 -0.76
CA GLY A 135 25.32 -18.86 -0.24
C GLY A 135 26.09 -18.90 1.08
N GLU A 136 26.73 -17.80 1.47
CA GLU A 136 27.59 -17.72 2.66
C GLU A 136 26.80 -17.72 3.97
N ILE A 137 27.43 -18.11 5.07
CA ILE A 137 26.79 -18.16 6.38
C ILE A 137 27.34 -17.05 7.27
N ILE A 138 26.45 -16.21 7.81
CA ILE A 138 26.80 -15.24 8.84
C ILE A 138 26.86 -15.99 10.17
N ALA A 139 28.06 -16.12 10.74
CA ALA A 139 28.28 -16.83 12.01
C ALA A 139 28.21 -15.88 13.22
N ARG A 140 28.75 -14.65 13.06
CA ARG A 140 28.76 -13.63 14.12
C ARG A 140 28.53 -12.25 13.56
N ILE A 141 27.88 -11.41 14.36
CA ILE A 141 27.79 -9.96 14.17
C ILE A 141 28.43 -9.32 15.40
N ASP A 142 29.43 -8.49 15.15
CA ASP A 142 30.38 -8.01 16.14
C ASP A 142 30.98 -9.17 16.94
N ASP A 143 30.72 -9.23 18.25
CA ASP A 143 31.18 -10.30 19.13
C ASP A 143 30.04 -11.22 19.57
N GLU A 144 28.91 -11.20 18.87
CA GLU A 144 27.75 -12.03 19.20
C GLU A 144 27.51 -13.11 18.14
N PRO A 145 27.36 -14.40 18.53
CA PRO A 145 26.94 -15.44 17.61
C PRO A 145 25.48 -15.22 17.18
N VAL A 146 25.18 -15.59 15.95
CA VAL A 146 23.82 -15.42 15.39
C VAL A 146 23.11 -16.74 15.06
N ASP A 147 23.73 -17.87 15.37
CA ASP A 147 23.10 -19.18 15.24
C ASP A 147 21.87 -19.27 16.16
N GLY A 148 20.78 -19.81 15.64
CA GLY A 148 19.50 -19.92 16.34
C GLY A 148 18.67 -18.63 16.38
N LEU A 149 19.22 -17.48 15.98
CA LEU A 149 18.44 -16.26 15.77
C LEU A 149 17.60 -16.40 14.49
N ASN A 150 16.44 -15.77 14.48
CA ASN A 150 15.65 -15.67 13.25
C ASN A 150 16.21 -14.56 12.33
N PRO A 151 15.92 -14.59 11.01
CA PRO A 151 16.43 -13.60 10.06
C PRO A 151 16.10 -12.15 10.42
N ASN A 152 14.95 -11.89 11.05
CA ASN A 152 14.53 -10.53 11.40
C ASN A 152 15.37 -9.96 12.56
N GLU A 153 15.70 -10.79 13.56
CA GLU A 153 16.60 -10.40 14.64
C GLU A 153 18.00 -10.06 14.11
N VAL A 154 18.47 -10.85 13.15
CA VAL A 154 19.77 -10.63 12.51
C VAL A 154 19.75 -9.38 11.64
N ALA A 155 18.68 -9.15 10.88
CA ALA A 155 18.51 -7.92 10.11
C ALA A 155 18.57 -6.67 11.00
N GLU A 156 17.95 -6.69 12.19
CA GLU A 156 18.04 -5.57 13.15
C GLU A 156 19.47 -5.32 13.65
N LYS A 157 20.28 -6.37 13.83
CA LYS A 157 21.71 -6.23 14.21
C LYS A 157 22.57 -5.70 13.06
N LEU A 158 22.26 -6.09 11.82
CA LEU A 158 22.95 -5.61 10.62
C LEU A 158 22.60 -4.15 10.29
N ARG A 159 21.37 -3.72 10.62
CA ARG A 159 20.95 -2.32 10.55
C ARG A 159 21.66 -1.47 11.60
N GLY A 160 21.68 -0.17 11.36
CA GLY A 160 22.30 0.81 12.25
C GLY A 160 22.62 2.09 11.49
N PRO A 161 22.88 3.20 12.18
CA PRO A 161 23.07 4.50 11.53
C PRO A 161 24.14 4.45 10.44
N ALA A 162 23.90 5.15 9.33
CA ALA A 162 24.89 5.28 8.27
C ALA A 162 26.23 5.82 8.82
N ASN A 163 27.33 5.38 8.22
CA ASN A 163 28.73 5.67 8.62
C ASN A 163 29.20 5.01 9.93
N THR A 164 28.39 4.16 10.57
CA THR A 164 28.85 3.29 11.65
C THR A 164 29.46 2.00 11.10
N ARG A 165 30.31 1.33 11.87
CA ARG A 165 30.93 0.07 11.47
C ARG A 165 30.25 -1.13 12.14
N VAL A 166 30.33 -2.28 11.49
CA VAL A 166 29.93 -3.58 12.03
C VAL A 166 30.94 -4.61 11.58
N LYS A 167 31.33 -5.51 12.50
CA LYS A 167 32.21 -6.63 12.19
C LYS A 167 31.36 -7.85 11.88
N LEU A 168 31.56 -8.49 10.72
CA LEU A 168 30.91 -9.74 10.37
C LEU A 168 31.92 -10.87 10.37
N THR A 169 31.55 -12.01 10.95
CA THR A 169 32.26 -13.28 10.74
C THR A 169 31.45 -14.13 9.77
N ILE A 170 32.00 -14.36 8.58
CA ILE A 170 31.35 -15.09 7.49
C ILE A 170 32.05 -16.43 7.28
N ARG A 171 31.28 -17.51 7.17
CA ARG A 171 31.77 -18.83 6.73
C ARG A 171 31.44 -19.03 5.25
N ARG A 172 32.46 -19.30 4.43
CA ARG A 172 32.33 -19.56 2.98
C ARG A 172 31.72 -20.97 2.76
N GLN A 173 31.04 -21.18 1.64
CA GLN A 173 30.38 -22.47 1.35
C GLN A 173 31.35 -23.64 1.12
N HIS A 174 32.55 -23.36 0.61
CA HIS A 174 33.48 -24.39 0.13
C HIS A 174 34.70 -24.64 1.02
N ASP A 175 34.89 -23.80 2.04
CA ASP A 175 35.95 -23.93 3.03
C ASP A 175 35.32 -23.71 4.41
N ASP A 176 35.62 -24.57 5.39
CA ASP A 176 35.27 -24.34 6.82
C ASP A 176 35.99 -23.12 7.44
N LYS A 177 36.64 -22.29 6.60
CA LYS A 177 37.32 -21.07 6.99
C LYS A 177 36.30 -19.95 7.22
N THR A 178 36.45 -19.31 8.37
CA THR A 178 35.76 -18.06 8.69
C THR A 178 36.61 -16.87 8.26
N ILE A 179 35.97 -15.86 7.68
CA ILE A 179 36.57 -14.57 7.36
C ILE A 179 35.91 -13.50 8.21
N GLU A 180 36.73 -12.69 8.86
CA GLU A 180 36.25 -11.48 9.53
C GLU A 180 36.37 -10.28 8.59
N MET A 181 35.33 -9.47 8.54
CA MET A 181 35.31 -8.23 7.76
C MET A 181 34.61 -7.12 8.53
N VAL A 182 35.19 -5.93 8.51
CA VAL A 182 34.57 -4.73 9.08
C VAL A 182 33.97 -3.93 7.95
N ILE A 183 32.65 -3.75 7.98
CA ILE A 183 31.90 -3.06 6.93
C ILE A 183 31.29 -1.79 7.51
N THR A 184 31.39 -0.69 6.78
CA THR A 184 30.75 0.58 7.14
C THR A 184 29.32 0.58 6.58
N ARG A 185 28.33 0.80 7.45
CA ARG A 185 26.92 0.93 7.06
C ARG A 185 26.73 2.16 6.18
N ALA A 186 25.84 2.05 5.20
CA ALA A 186 25.45 3.15 4.32
C ALA A 186 23.93 3.17 4.13
N VAL A 187 23.44 4.23 3.49
CA VAL A 187 22.03 4.30 3.06
C VAL A 187 21.84 3.33 1.90
N VAL A 188 21.16 2.22 2.15
CA VAL A 188 20.77 1.22 1.16
C VAL A 188 19.44 1.65 0.54
N ARG A 189 19.33 1.60 -0.79
CA ARG A 189 18.11 1.93 -1.52
C ARG A 189 17.43 0.67 -2.03
N VAL A 190 16.11 0.61 -1.85
CA VAL A 190 15.27 -0.46 -2.40
C VAL A 190 14.88 -0.07 -3.82
N ILE A 191 15.28 -0.89 -4.79
CA ILE A 191 14.95 -0.67 -6.21
C ILE A 191 13.49 -1.03 -6.44
N SER A 192 12.61 -0.01 -6.47
CA SER A 192 11.18 -0.16 -6.72
C SER A 192 10.79 -0.12 -8.19
N VAL A 193 11.68 0.40 -9.05
CA VAL A 193 11.47 0.52 -10.49
C VAL A 193 12.62 -0.14 -11.24
N ARG A 194 12.29 -1.12 -12.09
CA ARG A 194 13.22 -1.76 -13.02
C ARG A 194 12.76 -1.50 -14.44
N TRP A 195 13.68 -1.30 -15.37
CA TRP A 195 13.33 -0.99 -16.75
C TRP A 195 14.34 -1.51 -17.75
N HIS A 196 13.85 -1.86 -18.94
CA HIS A 196 14.65 -2.28 -20.08
C HIS A 196 13.89 -2.04 -21.39
N LEU A 197 14.59 -2.12 -22.53
CA LEU A 197 13.93 -2.08 -23.84
C LEU A 197 13.52 -3.51 -24.21
N GLU A 198 12.23 -3.69 -24.49
CA GLU A 198 11.65 -4.92 -25.01
C GLU A 198 11.49 -4.81 -26.53
N ASP A 199 11.80 -5.88 -27.27
CA ASP A 199 11.85 -5.88 -28.74
C ASP A 199 12.66 -4.70 -29.35
N GLU A 200 13.63 -4.20 -28.57
CA GLU A 200 14.45 -3.01 -28.84
C GLU A 200 13.73 -1.66 -29.03
N ASP A 201 12.40 -1.60 -29.14
CA ASP A 201 11.65 -0.38 -29.46
C ASP A 201 10.43 -0.12 -28.55
N VAL A 202 10.18 -0.97 -27.57
CA VAL A 202 9.15 -0.79 -26.53
C VAL A 202 9.82 -0.58 -25.17
N GLY A 203 9.46 0.49 -24.47
CA GLY A 203 9.96 0.74 -23.12
C GLY A 203 9.20 -0.10 -22.09
N TYR A 204 9.86 -1.05 -21.45
CA TYR A 204 9.28 -1.85 -20.37
C TYR A 204 9.67 -1.28 -19.01
N VAL A 205 8.68 -0.94 -18.18
CA VAL A 205 8.89 -0.44 -16.82
C VAL A 205 8.10 -1.28 -15.83
N ARG A 206 8.79 -1.96 -14.92
CA ARG A 206 8.18 -2.68 -13.81
C ARG A 206 8.28 -1.85 -12.54
N ILE A 207 7.12 -1.56 -11.94
CA ILE A 207 7.04 -0.96 -10.60
C ILE A 207 6.63 -2.08 -9.65
N SER A 208 7.53 -2.52 -8.76
CA SER A 208 7.26 -3.60 -7.81
C SER A 208 6.58 -3.11 -6.52
N GLN A 209 6.75 -1.83 -6.17
CA GLN A 209 6.14 -1.18 -5.02
C GLN A 209 6.13 0.34 -5.20
N PHE A 210 5.19 1.04 -4.57
CA PHE A 210 5.14 2.50 -4.53
C PHE A 210 5.81 3.03 -3.26
N ASN A 211 7.06 3.48 -3.38
CA ASN A 211 7.83 4.11 -2.31
C ASN A 211 8.37 5.48 -2.77
N GLU A 212 9.02 6.24 -1.90
CA GLU A 212 9.51 7.59 -2.25
C GLU A 212 10.43 7.64 -3.49
N GLN A 213 11.03 6.52 -3.90
CA GLN A 213 11.91 6.43 -5.06
C GLN A 213 11.16 6.12 -6.38
N THR A 214 9.86 5.82 -6.33
CA THR A 214 9.12 5.34 -7.51
C THR A 214 9.01 6.40 -8.61
N THR A 215 8.63 7.63 -8.28
CA THR A 215 8.47 8.70 -9.29
C THR A 215 9.78 9.02 -10.01
N SER A 216 10.88 9.14 -9.27
CA SER A 216 12.20 9.42 -9.86
C SER A 216 12.71 8.24 -10.68
N GLY A 217 12.47 7.01 -10.23
CA GLY A 217 12.76 5.79 -10.99
C GLY A 217 12.03 5.74 -12.34
N LEU A 218 10.73 6.04 -12.35
CA LEU A 218 9.95 6.12 -13.59
C LEU A 218 10.50 7.21 -14.53
N GLN A 219 10.78 8.41 -14.02
CA GLN A 219 11.31 9.49 -14.84
C GLN A 219 12.67 9.13 -15.45
N LYS A 220 13.55 8.46 -14.69
CA LYS A 220 14.83 7.97 -15.17
C LYS A 220 14.64 6.92 -16.27
N ALA A 221 13.74 5.95 -16.07
CA ALA A 221 13.43 4.94 -17.06
C ALA A 221 13.00 5.55 -18.41
N ILE A 222 12.06 6.49 -18.38
CA ILE A 222 11.59 7.14 -19.61
C ILE A 222 12.70 7.97 -20.28
N ASN A 223 13.50 8.70 -19.51
CA ASN A 223 14.62 9.46 -20.06
C ASN A 223 15.67 8.55 -20.72
N ASP A 224 15.98 7.40 -20.09
CA ASP A 224 16.91 6.41 -20.63
C ASP A 224 16.40 5.85 -21.96
N PHE A 225 15.10 5.56 -22.08
CA PHE A 225 14.50 5.10 -23.34
C PHE A 225 14.59 6.16 -24.43
N LYS A 226 14.25 7.41 -24.10
CA LYS A 226 14.33 8.53 -25.05
C LYS A 226 15.76 8.78 -25.51
N ALA A 227 16.74 8.69 -24.61
CA ALA A 227 18.15 8.82 -24.95
C ALA A 227 18.62 7.69 -25.88
N LYS A 228 18.17 6.44 -25.65
CA LYS A 228 18.60 5.27 -26.44
C LYS A 228 17.91 5.14 -27.80
N LYS A 229 16.62 5.48 -27.90
CA LYS A 229 15.80 5.20 -29.09
C LYS A 229 15.08 6.43 -29.67
N GLY A 230 14.89 7.49 -28.90
CA GLY A 230 14.21 8.72 -29.34
C GLY A 230 12.85 8.42 -29.96
N ASP A 231 12.62 8.96 -31.16
CA ASP A 231 11.35 8.80 -31.89
C ASP A 231 11.06 7.38 -32.36
N LYS A 232 12.06 6.49 -32.38
CA LYS A 232 11.91 5.09 -32.77
C LYS A 232 11.10 4.28 -31.76
N LEU A 233 10.90 4.79 -30.55
CA LEU A 233 10.03 4.15 -29.55
C LEU A 233 8.60 4.00 -30.08
N LYS A 234 8.04 2.80 -29.98
CA LYS A 234 6.68 2.49 -30.44
C LYS A 234 5.63 2.61 -29.34
N GLY A 235 6.02 2.41 -28.09
CA GLY A 235 5.11 2.50 -26.94
C GLY A 235 5.80 2.13 -25.63
N PHE A 236 5.00 2.05 -24.58
CA PHE A 236 5.46 1.69 -23.23
C PHE A 236 4.58 0.60 -22.61
N ILE A 237 5.21 -0.31 -21.89
CA ILE A 237 4.56 -1.29 -21.02
C ILE A 237 4.86 -0.89 -19.57
N LEU A 238 3.82 -0.60 -18.80
CA LEU A 238 3.88 -0.36 -17.36
C LEU A 238 3.41 -1.62 -16.63
N ASP A 239 4.35 -2.42 -16.12
CA ASP A 239 4.05 -3.64 -15.39
C ASP A 239 3.81 -3.36 -13.90
N LEU A 240 2.54 -3.52 -13.47
CA LEU A 240 2.06 -3.37 -12.09
C LEU A 240 1.66 -4.73 -11.49
N ARG A 241 2.01 -5.85 -12.13
CA ARG A 241 1.67 -7.20 -11.66
C ARG A 241 2.45 -7.54 -10.39
N ASN A 242 1.76 -8.15 -9.43
CA ASN A 242 2.30 -8.50 -8.11
C ASN A 242 2.86 -7.29 -7.34
N ASN A 243 2.32 -6.10 -7.59
CA ASN A 243 2.62 -4.89 -6.82
C ASN A 243 1.48 -4.62 -5.82
N PRO A 244 1.72 -4.81 -4.51
CA PRO A 244 0.71 -4.67 -3.46
C PRO A 244 0.32 -3.21 -3.16
N GLY A 245 0.93 -2.27 -3.87
CA GLY A 245 0.70 -0.84 -3.74
C GLY A 245 1.82 -0.14 -3.00
N GLY A 246 1.46 0.70 -2.03
CA GLY A 246 2.40 1.55 -1.29
C GLY A 246 1.86 2.99 -1.16
N LEU A 247 2.74 3.97 -1.25
CA LEU A 247 2.42 5.38 -1.08
C LEU A 247 1.41 5.88 -2.13
N ILE A 248 0.28 6.38 -1.65
CA ILE A 248 -0.76 7.01 -2.49
C ILE A 248 -0.22 8.21 -3.28
N ASP A 249 0.62 9.04 -2.65
CA ASP A 249 1.22 10.20 -3.31
C ASP A 249 2.08 9.81 -4.51
N GLN A 250 2.77 8.66 -4.42
CA GLN A 250 3.58 8.13 -5.51
C GLN A 250 2.71 7.56 -6.64
N ALA A 251 1.56 6.95 -6.33
CA ALA A 251 0.60 6.58 -7.37
C ALA A 251 0.01 7.81 -8.06
N ILE A 252 -0.31 8.87 -7.30
CA ILE A 252 -0.81 10.13 -7.86
C ILE A 252 0.20 10.73 -8.83
N THR A 253 1.48 10.83 -8.44
CA THR A 253 2.52 11.41 -9.29
C THR A 253 2.82 10.54 -10.51
N VAL A 254 2.80 9.21 -10.39
CA VAL A 254 2.94 8.28 -11.51
C VAL A 254 1.77 8.44 -12.49
N ALA A 255 0.53 8.45 -12.02
CA ALA A 255 -0.64 8.67 -12.89
C ALA A 255 -0.58 10.04 -13.56
N ASN A 256 -0.24 11.09 -12.79
CA ASN A 256 -0.06 12.44 -13.30
C ASN A 256 1.00 12.53 -14.41
N ALA A 257 2.06 11.72 -14.37
CA ALA A 257 3.09 11.75 -15.40
C ALA A 257 2.56 11.41 -16.81
N PHE A 258 1.49 10.61 -16.91
CA PHE A 258 0.89 10.24 -18.19
C PHE A 258 -0.37 11.05 -18.54
N LEU A 259 -0.94 11.78 -17.58
CA LEU A 259 -2.19 12.53 -17.73
C LEU A 259 -1.93 14.03 -17.86
N LYS A 260 -2.60 14.67 -18.82
CA LYS A 260 -2.48 16.12 -19.01
C LYS A 260 -3.36 16.93 -18.05
N GLN A 261 -4.51 16.38 -17.66
CA GLN A 261 -5.52 17.00 -16.79
C GLN A 261 -6.52 15.94 -16.31
N GLY A 262 -7.42 16.34 -15.40
CA GLY A 262 -8.53 15.51 -14.93
C GLY A 262 -8.32 14.93 -13.53
N GLU A 263 -9.36 14.28 -12.99
CA GLU A 263 -9.27 13.60 -11.69
C GLU A 263 -8.40 12.35 -11.79
N ILE A 264 -7.55 12.09 -10.81
CA ILE A 264 -6.77 10.84 -10.69
C ILE A 264 -7.50 9.88 -9.76
N LEU A 265 -7.93 10.39 -8.60
CA LEU A 265 -8.77 9.66 -7.66
C LEU A 265 -9.54 10.64 -6.78
N SER A 266 -10.59 10.14 -6.12
CA SER A 266 -11.21 10.80 -4.99
C SER A 266 -11.27 9.89 -3.78
N THR A 267 -11.11 10.45 -2.58
CA THR A 267 -11.28 9.75 -1.30
C THR A 267 -12.55 10.25 -0.63
N ARG A 268 -13.25 9.37 0.11
CA ARG A 268 -14.43 9.70 0.91
C ARG A 268 -14.27 9.08 2.30
N GLY A 269 -14.10 9.94 3.31
CA GLY A 269 -14.07 9.60 4.73
C GLY A 269 -15.44 9.71 5.40
N ARG A 270 -15.46 9.56 6.74
CA ARG A 270 -16.69 9.55 7.55
C ARG A 270 -17.37 10.91 7.72
N GLY A 271 -16.61 12.02 7.68
CA GLY A 271 -17.14 13.37 7.92
C GLY A 271 -17.66 14.06 6.67
N ALA A 272 -18.48 15.12 6.83
CA ALA A 272 -19.02 15.91 5.74
C ALA A 272 -17.94 16.55 4.85
N ASP A 273 -16.79 16.92 5.45
CA ASP A 273 -15.61 17.44 4.74
C ASP A 273 -14.61 16.35 4.36
N GLY A 274 -14.99 15.08 4.49
CA GLY A 274 -14.11 13.92 4.30
C GLY A 274 -13.85 13.56 2.84
N THR A 275 -14.35 14.34 1.88
CA THR A 275 -14.13 14.09 0.46
C THR A 275 -12.94 14.89 -0.05
N GLN A 276 -11.91 14.21 -0.55
CA GLN A 276 -10.78 14.86 -1.22
C GLN A 276 -10.70 14.40 -2.67
N ILE A 277 -10.42 15.33 -3.58
CA ILE A 277 -10.27 15.03 -5.01
C ILE A 277 -8.84 15.38 -5.41
N PHE A 278 -8.11 14.39 -5.92
CA PHE A 278 -6.76 14.55 -6.43
C PHE A 278 -6.81 14.65 -7.94
N ARG A 279 -6.25 15.73 -8.50
CA ARG A 279 -6.27 16.00 -9.95
C ARG A 279 -4.88 16.00 -10.53
N ALA A 280 -4.78 15.55 -11.78
CA ALA A 280 -3.60 15.74 -12.59
C ALA A 280 -3.39 17.25 -12.82
N ARG A 281 -2.15 17.68 -12.66
CA ARG A 281 -1.71 19.05 -12.93
C ARG A 281 -1.33 19.15 -14.41
N ALA A 282 -1.56 20.33 -15.00
CA ALA A 282 -1.17 20.60 -16.37
C ALA A 282 0.32 20.30 -16.58
N GLY A 283 0.62 19.41 -17.51
CA GLY A 283 1.97 18.93 -17.77
C GLY A 283 2.06 18.21 -19.12
N LYS A 284 3.31 17.93 -19.54
CA LYS A 284 3.56 17.11 -20.72
C LYS A 284 3.39 15.65 -20.34
N ASP A 285 2.60 14.91 -21.12
CA ASP A 285 2.57 13.45 -21.03
C ASP A 285 3.98 12.90 -21.25
N ILE A 286 4.51 12.22 -20.24
CA ILE A 286 5.88 11.70 -20.21
C ILE A 286 6.17 10.74 -21.36
N SER A 287 5.14 10.10 -21.90
CA SER A 287 5.24 9.17 -23.03
C SER A 287 5.09 9.85 -24.41
N ASP A 288 5.00 11.18 -24.45
CA ASP A 288 4.87 11.97 -25.69
C ASP A 288 3.71 11.50 -26.60
N GLY A 289 2.61 11.03 -25.99
CA GLY A 289 1.43 10.55 -26.71
C GLY A 289 1.59 9.16 -27.33
N LYS A 290 2.72 8.48 -27.13
CA LYS A 290 2.90 7.08 -27.57
C LYS A 290 1.94 6.15 -26.80
N PRO A 291 1.49 5.03 -27.40
CA PRO A 291 0.65 4.06 -26.72
C PRO A 291 1.26 3.57 -25.40
N VAL A 292 0.41 3.44 -24.38
CA VAL A 292 0.78 2.89 -23.06
C VAL A 292 -0.14 1.71 -22.77
N ILE A 293 0.45 0.59 -22.36
CA ILE A 293 -0.27 -0.57 -21.85
C ILE A 293 0.14 -0.76 -20.39
N ALA A 294 -0.83 -0.93 -19.50
CA ALA A 294 -0.55 -1.28 -18.11
C ALA A 294 -0.93 -2.73 -17.84
N LEU A 295 0.02 -3.52 -17.30
CA LEU A 295 -0.22 -4.90 -16.94
C LEU A 295 -0.64 -5.00 -15.47
N ILE A 296 -1.75 -5.69 -15.21
CA ILE A 296 -2.23 -5.96 -13.85
C ILE A 296 -2.56 -7.44 -13.67
N ASN A 297 -2.61 -7.88 -12.42
CA ASN A 297 -3.08 -9.21 -12.06
C ASN A 297 -3.67 -9.25 -10.64
N GLY A 298 -4.03 -10.44 -10.13
CA GLY A 298 -4.59 -10.57 -8.78
C GLY A 298 -3.68 -10.11 -7.63
N GLY A 299 -2.38 -9.92 -7.88
CA GLY A 299 -1.43 -9.35 -6.92
C GLY A 299 -1.27 -7.82 -7.03
N SER A 300 -1.91 -7.17 -8.00
CA SER A 300 -1.97 -5.71 -8.11
C SER A 300 -2.99 -5.16 -7.12
N ALA A 301 -2.55 -4.32 -6.17
CA ALA A 301 -3.44 -3.78 -5.13
C ALA A 301 -3.19 -2.29 -4.85
N SER A 302 -4.19 -1.63 -4.26
CA SER A 302 -4.08 -0.28 -3.68
C SER A 302 -3.49 0.75 -4.66
N ALA A 303 -2.32 1.32 -4.39
CA ALA A 303 -1.64 2.28 -5.26
C ALA A 303 -1.52 1.82 -6.74
N SER A 304 -1.33 0.52 -6.99
CA SER A 304 -1.35 -0.06 -8.34
C SER A 304 -2.70 0.09 -9.02
N GLU A 305 -3.79 -0.12 -8.27
CA GLU A 305 -5.17 -0.01 -8.74
C GLU A 305 -5.56 1.45 -8.98
N ILE A 306 -5.01 2.39 -8.20
CA ILE A 306 -5.15 3.83 -8.43
C ILE A 306 -4.56 4.20 -9.79
N VAL A 307 -3.32 3.78 -10.07
CA VAL A 307 -2.67 4.08 -11.37
C VAL A 307 -3.44 3.42 -12.51
N ALA A 308 -3.75 2.12 -12.41
CA ALA A 308 -4.49 1.42 -13.45
C ALA A 308 -5.88 2.04 -13.70
N GLY A 309 -6.65 2.29 -12.65
CA GLY A 309 -7.98 2.90 -12.74
C GLY A 309 -7.95 4.32 -13.29
N ALA A 310 -6.99 5.15 -12.88
CA ALA A 310 -6.84 6.50 -13.41
C ALA A 310 -6.52 6.48 -14.92
N LEU A 311 -5.54 5.67 -15.33
CA LEU A 311 -5.15 5.59 -16.74
C LEU A 311 -6.23 4.95 -17.61
N GLN A 312 -6.98 3.98 -17.07
CA GLN A 312 -8.10 3.34 -17.75
C GLN A 312 -9.26 4.31 -17.97
N ASP A 313 -9.71 4.99 -16.91
CA ASP A 313 -10.88 5.88 -16.97
C ASP A 313 -10.63 7.10 -17.88
N HIS A 314 -9.38 7.58 -17.94
CA HIS A 314 -8.95 8.61 -18.89
C HIS A 314 -8.70 8.12 -20.31
N LYS A 315 -8.87 6.81 -20.55
CA LYS A 315 -8.53 6.18 -21.84
C LYS A 315 -7.12 6.52 -22.27
N ARG A 316 -6.20 6.57 -21.30
CA ARG A 316 -4.78 6.84 -21.54
C ARG A 316 -4.02 5.54 -21.73
N ALA A 317 -4.29 4.52 -20.94
CA ALA A 317 -3.66 3.20 -21.11
C ALA A 317 -4.72 2.13 -21.33
N THR A 318 -4.36 1.11 -22.11
CA THR A 318 -5.12 -0.15 -22.14
C THR A 318 -4.63 -1.03 -21.01
N ILE A 319 -5.54 -1.54 -20.21
CA ILE A 319 -5.25 -2.45 -19.10
C ILE A 319 -5.31 -3.90 -19.59
N VAL A 320 -4.22 -4.65 -19.40
CA VAL A 320 -4.08 -6.03 -19.89
C VAL A 320 -3.72 -6.96 -18.73
N GLY A 321 -4.29 -8.17 -18.71
CA GLY A 321 -3.95 -9.21 -17.73
C GLY A 321 -5.18 -9.78 -17.03
N THR A 322 -5.14 -9.88 -15.70
CA THR A 322 -6.27 -10.38 -14.91
C THR A 322 -6.75 -9.31 -13.92
N ARG A 323 -7.95 -9.49 -13.36
CA ARG A 323 -8.54 -8.54 -12.42
C ARG A 323 -7.61 -8.29 -11.23
N SER A 324 -7.56 -7.06 -10.72
CA SER A 324 -6.75 -6.71 -9.55
C SER A 324 -7.38 -7.14 -8.22
N PHE A 325 -6.65 -6.93 -7.12
CA PHE A 325 -6.97 -7.43 -5.78
C PHE A 325 -8.27 -6.87 -5.18
N GLY A 326 -8.57 -5.58 -5.39
CA GLY A 326 -9.79 -4.92 -4.93
C GLY A 326 -9.67 -4.15 -3.62
N LYS A 327 -8.49 -3.64 -3.25
CA LYS A 327 -8.34 -2.86 -2.02
C LYS A 327 -8.67 -1.39 -2.28
N GLY A 328 -9.91 -1.01 -2.05
CA GLY A 328 -10.45 0.35 -2.24
C GLY A 328 -10.44 1.24 -1.00
N SER A 329 -9.66 0.90 0.03
CA SER A 329 -9.56 1.61 1.29
C SER A 329 -8.24 2.38 1.44
N VAL A 330 -8.27 3.46 2.23
CA VAL A 330 -7.10 4.29 2.55
C VAL A 330 -6.73 4.09 4.01
N GLN A 331 -5.47 3.73 4.25
CA GLN A 331 -4.90 3.63 5.59
C GLN A 331 -4.15 4.91 5.94
N THR A 332 -4.50 5.53 7.05
CA THR A 332 -3.73 6.61 7.66
C THR A 332 -2.80 6.03 8.72
N LEU A 333 -1.53 6.40 8.65
CA LEU A 333 -0.53 6.04 9.65
C LEU A 333 -0.43 7.15 10.71
N ILE A 334 -0.83 6.85 11.94
CA ILE A 334 -0.92 7.79 13.06
C ILE A 334 0.17 7.39 14.09
N PRO A 335 1.31 8.10 14.12
CA PRO A 335 2.39 7.77 15.05
C PRO A 335 2.04 8.18 16.49
N PHE A 336 2.42 7.35 17.46
CA PHE A 336 2.28 7.66 18.90
C PHE A 336 3.60 8.09 19.55
N GLY A 337 4.61 8.41 18.74
CA GLY A 337 5.99 8.66 19.14
C GLY A 337 6.92 7.50 18.78
N ARG A 338 8.23 7.75 18.82
CA ARG A 338 9.24 6.79 18.31
C ARG A 338 9.22 5.43 19.01
N GLU A 339 8.90 5.41 20.30
CA GLU A 339 8.96 4.18 21.12
C GLU A 339 7.61 3.47 21.26
N ARG A 340 6.50 4.16 20.98
CA ARG A 340 5.14 3.63 21.11
C ARG A 340 4.55 3.16 19.78
N GLY A 341 5.33 3.19 18.71
CA GLY A 341 4.92 2.73 17.38
C GLY A 341 3.86 3.63 16.74
N ALA A 342 2.95 3.03 15.99
CA ALA A 342 1.92 3.74 15.24
C ALA A 342 0.62 2.94 15.07
N LEU A 343 -0.47 3.64 14.86
CA LEU A 343 -1.73 3.06 14.41
C LEU A 343 -1.84 3.19 12.89
N SER A 344 -2.00 2.08 12.18
CA SER A 344 -2.46 2.08 10.80
C SER A 344 -3.97 1.87 10.81
N LEU A 345 -4.74 2.89 10.41
CA LEU A 345 -6.21 2.88 10.51
C LEU A 345 -6.84 3.16 9.16
N THR A 346 -7.87 2.39 8.80
CA THR A 346 -8.70 2.69 7.64
C THR A 346 -9.58 3.91 7.91
N THR A 347 -9.35 5.00 7.18
CA THR A 347 -10.03 6.30 7.43
C THR A 347 -10.92 6.75 6.27
N ALA A 348 -10.71 6.20 5.08
CA ALA A 348 -11.48 6.56 3.90
C ALA A 348 -11.55 5.39 2.90
N ARG A 349 -12.48 5.51 1.94
CA ARG A 349 -12.50 4.72 0.70
C ARG A 349 -12.06 5.60 -0.46
N TYR A 350 -11.46 5.02 -1.49
CA TYR A 350 -11.13 5.76 -2.70
C TYR A 350 -11.88 5.24 -3.93
N PHE A 351 -12.04 6.14 -4.90
CA PHE A 351 -12.84 5.97 -6.10
C PHE A 351 -12.03 6.39 -7.32
N THR A 352 -12.23 5.69 -8.43
CA THR A 352 -11.58 6.03 -9.71
C THR A 352 -12.22 7.29 -10.32
N PRO A 353 -11.63 7.91 -11.36
CA PRO A 353 -12.17 9.14 -11.95
C PRO A 353 -13.60 9.05 -12.46
N SER A 354 -14.08 7.86 -12.86
CA SER A 354 -15.48 7.60 -13.23
C SER A 354 -16.44 7.48 -12.03
N GLY A 355 -15.94 7.64 -10.80
CA GLY A 355 -16.71 7.53 -9.56
C GLY A 355 -16.91 6.09 -9.08
N ARG A 356 -16.26 5.10 -9.71
CA ARG A 356 -16.37 3.68 -9.37
C ARG A 356 -15.61 3.35 -8.09
N SER A 357 -16.28 2.69 -7.15
CA SER A 357 -15.63 2.03 -6.00
C SER A 357 -15.01 0.72 -6.45
N ILE A 358 -13.76 0.50 -6.08
CA ILE A 358 -13.04 -0.76 -6.38
C ILE A 358 -12.96 -1.70 -5.17
N GLN A 359 -13.44 -1.26 -4.00
CA GLN A 359 -13.42 -2.04 -2.76
C GLN A 359 -14.12 -3.39 -2.98
N ALA A 360 -13.41 -4.49 -2.68
CA ALA A 360 -13.85 -5.88 -2.88
C ALA A 360 -14.29 -6.22 -4.33
N LYS A 361 -13.86 -5.43 -5.32
CA LYS A 361 -14.12 -5.63 -6.75
C LYS A 361 -12.87 -5.65 -7.61
N GLY A 362 -11.96 -4.70 -7.39
CA GLY A 362 -10.78 -4.46 -8.21
C GLY A 362 -11.04 -3.73 -9.53
N ILE A 363 -9.98 -3.55 -10.29
CA ILE A 363 -9.93 -3.07 -11.66
C ILE A 363 -10.02 -4.28 -12.59
N SER A 364 -11.04 -4.30 -13.44
CA SER A 364 -11.14 -5.27 -14.54
C SER A 364 -10.26 -4.82 -15.70
N PRO A 365 -9.46 -5.71 -16.31
CA PRO A 365 -8.66 -5.36 -17.47
C PRO A 365 -9.55 -5.14 -18.71
N ASP A 366 -9.10 -4.29 -19.63
CA ASP A 366 -9.75 -4.08 -20.92
C ASP A 366 -9.54 -5.29 -21.86
N ILE A 367 -8.44 -6.01 -21.68
CA ILE A 367 -8.12 -7.25 -22.39
C ILE A 367 -7.67 -8.29 -21.36
N VAL A 368 -8.50 -9.32 -21.16
CA VAL A 368 -8.19 -10.42 -20.24
C VAL A 368 -7.14 -11.33 -20.86
N VAL A 369 -6.04 -11.56 -20.14
CA VAL A 369 -4.98 -12.49 -20.51
C VAL A 369 -4.59 -13.32 -19.30
N GLN A 370 -4.78 -14.63 -19.39
CA GLN A 370 -4.30 -15.60 -18.40
C GLN A 370 -2.99 -16.23 -18.86
N GLN A 371 -2.09 -16.44 -17.92
CA GLN A 371 -0.82 -17.14 -18.08
C GLN A 371 -1.01 -18.65 -18.03
N ASP A 372 -0.10 -19.38 -18.66
CA ASP A 372 0.00 -20.83 -18.49
C ASP A 372 0.70 -21.12 -17.17
N VAL A 373 -0.05 -21.64 -16.21
CA VAL A 373 0.47 -21.96 -14.88
C VAL A 373 1.01 -23.39 -14.87
N PRO A 374 2.27 -23.60 -14.44
CA PRO A 374 2.83 -24.92 -14.20
C PRO A 374 1.92 -25.75 -13.29
N GLU A 375 1.85 -27.05 -13.54
CA GLU A 375 0.89 -27.94 -12.87
C GLU A 375 1.08 -27.93 -11.35
N GLU A 376 2.32 -27.81 -10.89
CA GLU A 376 2.71 -27.76 -9.48
C GLU A 376 2.23 -26.48 -8.77
N LEU A 377 1.94 -25.42 -9.52
CA LEU A 377 1.56 -24.10 -9.00
C LEU A 377 0.07 -23.81 -9.19
N ARG A 378 -0.70 -24.67 -9.86
CA ARG A 378 -2.11 -24.43 -10.19
C ARG A 378 -3.00 -24.17 -8.98
N SER A 379 -2.77 -24.89 -7.87
CA SER A 379 -3.56 -24.75 -6.64
C SER A 379 -3.36 -23.42 -5.91
N GLY A 380 -2.27 -22.70 -6.19
CA GLY A 380 -1.96 -21.37 -5.63
C GLY A 380 -1.92 -20.26 -6.70
N ALA A 381 -2.41 -20.54 -7.90
CA ALA A 381 -2.31 -19.62 -9.03
C ALA A 381 -3.14 -18.35 -8.87
N ASP A 382 -4.31 -18.49 -8.23
CA ASP A 382 -5.21 -17.39 -7.93
C ASP A 382 -4.85 -16.77 -6.60
N ALA A 383 -4.58 -15.46 -6.62
CA ALA A 383 -4.40 -14.69 -5.39
C ALA A 383 -5.72 -14.58 -4.64
N THR A 384 -5.63 -14.58 -3.30
CA THR A 384 -6.72 -14.08 -2.46
C THR A 384 -7.07 -12.66 -2.88
N SER A 385 -8.36 -12.32 -2.97
CA SER A 385 -8.82 -10.95 -3.20
C SER A 385 -9.24 -10.27 -1.89
N GLU A 386 -9.48 -8.96 -1.93
CA GLU A 386 -10.01 -8.21 -0.80
C GLU A 386 -11.30 -8.84 -0.24
N ALA A 387 -12.22 -9.27 -1.10
CA ALA A 387 -13.47 -9.95 -0.70
C ALA A 387 -13.23 -11.29 0.02
N GLY A 388 -12.06 -11.91 -0.20
CA GLY A 388 -11.67 -13.15 0.48
C GLY A 388 -11.10 -12.92 1.87
N LEU A 389 -10.79 -11.68 2.27
CA LEU A 389 -10.23 -11.39 3.58
C LEU A 389 -11.33 -11.41 4.66
N ARG A 390 -11.04 -12.02 5.79
CA ARG A 390 -11.94 -12.00 6.95
C ARG A 390 -12.10 -10.57 7.46
N GLY A 391 -13.34 -10.12 7.60
CA GLY A 391 -13.67 -8.78 8.12
C GLY A 391 -13.43 -7.64 7.12
N HIS A 392 -13.24 -7.92 5.83
CA HIS A 392 -13.07 -6.87 4.83
C HIS A 392 -14.25 -5.90 4.79
N LEU A 393 -14.00 -4.68 4.31
CA LEU A 393 -15.06 -3.71 4.09
C LEU A 393 -15.88 -4.13 2.86
N LEU A 394 -17.19 -4.26 3.04
CA LEU A 394 -18.13 -4.67 1.98
C LEU A 394 -18.14 -3.71 0.79
N ALA A 395 -18.34 -4.25 -0.40
CA ALA A 395 -18.56 -3.48 -1.61
C ALA A 395 -20.00 -2.95 -1.72
N GLU A 396 -20.17 -1.92 -2.54
CA GLU A 396 -21.50 -1.54 -3.05
C GLU A 396 -21.84 -2.42 -4.26
N GLY A 397 -22.70 -3.43 -4.09
CA GLY A 397 -23.10 -4.37 -5.14
C GLY A 397 -22.28 -5.67 -5.15
N GLN A 398 -22.21 -6.35 -6.29
CA GLN A 398 -21.60 -7.67 -6.37
C GLN A 398 -20.07 -7.62 -6.21
N GLU A 399 -19.57 -8.33 -5.21
CA GLU A 399 -18.15 -8.54 -4.95
C GLU A 399 -17.52 -9.53 -5.92
N GLN A 400 -16.20 -9.47 -6.04
CA GLN A 400 -15.43 -10.32 -6.94
C GLN A 400 -14.33 -11.04 -6.17
N THR A 401 -14.28 -12.36 -6.34
CA THR A 401 -13.33 -13.23 -5.65
C THR A 401 -12.21 -13.65 -6.58
N GLY A 402 -10.96 -13.57 -6.10
CA GLY A 402 -9.75 -14.21 -6.63
C GLY A 402 -9.42 -14.06 -8.12
N SER A 403 -8.14 -13.88 -8.44
CA SER A 403 -7.69 -13.87 -9.84
C SER A 403 -6.24 -14.30 -9.94
N GLN A 404 -5.90 -14.90 -11.08
CA GLN A 404 -4.56 -15.39 -11.33
C GLN A 404 -3.53 -14.28 -11.09
N SER A 405 -2.50 -14.57 -10.29
CA SER A 405 -1.37 -13.67 -9.99
C SER A 405 -0.02 -14.21 -10.48
N TYR A 406 -0.04 -15.38 -11.12
CA TYR A 406 1.15 -15.98 -11.70
C TYR A 406 1.77 -15.07 -12.77
N VAL A 407 3.10 -14.90 -12.70
CA VAL A 407 3.92 -14.24 -13.71
C VAL A 407 5.06 -15.20 -14.05
N PRO A 408 5.20 -15.65 -15.31
CA PRO A 408 6.30 -16.51 -15.72
C PRO A 408 7.66 -15.85 -15.45
N PRO A 409 8.68 -16.60 -14.98
CA PRO A 409 10.02 -16.06 -14.78
C PRO A 409 10.70 -15.59 -16.08
N ASP A 410 10.41 -16.26 -17.19
CA ASP A 410 10.90 -15.89 -18.52
C ASP A 410 9.82 -15.11 -19.29
N LEU A 411 10.17 -13.88 -19.70
CA LEU A 411 9.33 -12.99 -20.48
C LEU A 411 8.87 -13.62 -21.81
N LYS A 412 9.61 -14.58 -22.37
CA LYS A 412 9.21 -15.30 -23.59
C LYS A 412 7.95 -16.13 -23.41
N HIS A 413 7.69 -16.59 -22.20
CA HIS A 413 6.49 -17.34 -21.83
C HIS A 413 5.38 -16.44 -21.28
N ASP A 414 5.63 -15.13 -21.16
CA ASP A 414 4.68 -14.18 -20.61
C ASP A 414 3.66 -13.75 -21.66
N LYS A 415 2.47 -14.35 -21.60
CA LYS A 415 1.36 -14.07 -22.52
C LYS A 415 0.90 -12.61 -22.47
N ALA A 416 0.94 -11.97 -21.30
CA ALA A 416 0.50 -10.59 -21.13
C ALA A 416 1.49 -9.61 -21.79
N VAL A 417 2.80 -9.83 -21.62
CA VAL A 417 3.83 -9.04 -22.30
C VAL A 417 3.78 -9.27 -23.80
N LYS A 418 3.66 -10.53 -24.25
CA LYS A 418 3.51 -10.85 -25.68
C LYS A 418 2.29 -10.17 -26.30
N MET A 419 1.12 -10.23 -25.65
CA MET A 419 -0.08 -9.53 -26.10
C MET A 419 0.16 -8.02 -26.19
N ALA A 420 0.82 -7.42 -25.20
CA ALA A 420 1.13 -5.99 -25.23
C ALA A 420 2.05 -5.60 -26.39
N LEU A 421 3.08 -6.39 -26.67
CA LEU A 421 3.98 -6.19 -27.81
C LEU A 421 3.23 -6.35 -29.14
N ASP A 422 2.44 -7.41 -29.29
CA ASP A 422 1.67 -7.67 -30.50
C ASP A 422 0.65 -6.56 -30.78
N LEU A 423 0.06 -5.94 -29.75
CA LEU A 423 -0.77 -4.76 -29.88
C LEU A 423 0.03 -3.52 -30.31
N ILE A 424 1.14 -3.21 -29.63
CA ILE A 424 1.97 -2.02 -29.93
C ILE A 424 2.57 -2.08 -31.34
N HIS A 425 2.98 -3.26 -31.81
CA HIS A 425 3.49 -3.47 -33.16
C HIS A 425 2.40 -3.65 -34.22
N GLY A 426 1.13 -3.71 -33.83
CA GLY A 426 -0.01 -3.86 -34.74
C GLY A 426 -0.14 -5.27 -35.35
N ARG A 427 0.47 -6.29 -34.74
CA ARG A 427 0.30 -7.71 -35.11
C ARG A 427 -1.07 -8.23 -34.68
N VAL A 428 -1.61 -7.68 -33.60
CA VAL A 428 -2.98 -7.92 -33.11
C VAL A 428 -3.73 -6.58 -33.06
N VAL A 429 -5.00 -6.59 -33.45
CA VAL A 429 -5.89 -5.43 -33.36
C VAL A 429 -6.96 -5.72 -32.33
N SER A 430 -7.21 -4.76 -31.43
CA SER A 430 -8.26 -4.84 -30.42
C SER A 430 -9.06 -3.54 -30.42
N PRO A 431 -10.40 -3.58 -30.28
CA PRO A 431 -11.19 -2.35 -30.12
C PRO A 431 -10.80 -1.55 -28.86
N SER A 432 -10.11 -2.20 -27.91
CA SER A 432 -9.61 -1.60 -26.67
C SER A 432 -8.21 -0.96 -26.82
N PHE A 433 -7.54 -1.04 -27.98
CA PHE A 433 -6.17 -0.50 -28.17
C PHE A 433 -5.93 0.13 -29.57
N PRO A 434 -5.27 1.31 -29.65
CA PRO A 434 -5.07 2.23 -28.53
C PRO A 434 -6.43 2.76 -28.04
N PRO A 435 -6.57 3.08 -26.76
CA PRO A 435 -7.84 3.51 -26.20
C PRO A 435 -8.23 4.86 -26.82
N LYS A 436 -9.45 4.94 -27.36
CA LYS A 436 -9.93 6.15 -28.04
C LYS A 436 -10.26 7.24 -27.02
N GLN A 437 -9.41 8.25 -26.88
CA GLN A 437 -9.77 9.47 -26.14
C GLN A 437 -11.00 10.09 -26.83
N GLY A 438 -12.08 10.33 -26.07
CA GLY A 438 -13.24 11.05 -26.58
C GLY A 438 -12.77 12.43 -27.07
N ARG A 439 -13.22 12.84 -28.25
CA ARG A 439 -12.94 14.19 -28.78
C ARG A 439 -13.50 15.26 -27.86
#